data_AF-A0A1F4PGJ1-F1
#
_entry.id   AF-A0A1F4PGJ1-F1
#
_cell.length_a   1.000
_cell.length_b   1.000
_cell.length_c   1.000
_cell.angle_alpha   90.00
_cell.angle_beta   90.00
_cell.angle_gamma   90.00
#
_symmetry.space_group_name_H-M   'P 1'
#
loop_
_entity.id
_entity.type
_entity.pdbx_description
1 polymer ?
#
loop_
_entity_poly.entity_id
_entity_poly.type
_entity_poly.pdbx_seq_one_letter_code
_entity_poly.pdbx_strand_id
1 'polypeptide(L)'
;RHFKLLLSETDKETLLAILHGTPIPAESSVRINENYALFQQLIGQNGSELEAICQGLAKLVIVDVALDRSQDNPQLIFESMNSTGLELSQADLVRNFILMGLEPKLQTELYKTYWRPMEKGFGQAAYAVHFDAFMRHYLTAKTGEIPNVREVYSAFKAYARSLKGDTHDLVTDIHAYATYYCAIALGSESDPSLKQAFHDLREIKVDVSYPFLLDAYNDYQQERLTAGELVQIIRLVESYVFRRAICAIPTNSLNKTFAGLSRSLKKDRYLESVQAAFLLMPSYRRFPHDEEFQRDIKQRDLYNFRSRSFWLRRLENQGRKERVVVENYTIEHIMPQNEALSKEWQTGLGPEWQRIQQTWLHTLGNLTLTGYNSEYRDFPFAYKRDQVVDKEGNPVGFAHSPLKLNLGLGQVTVWNEDAIKARADRLASEAAKVWCSPKLPPDVLNAYRPIAVMARQQYSIEDHPHLASGPMRELFDAFSEAVLALDPCVSEEFLKLYVAYKAEKNFVDVVPQAKRLRLAINMPFHEIDDPKGICLDVTNLGRWGNGDVEVGITSKDDLPYVMGLVRQSFDRQMGEPQDA
;
A
#
# COMPACT_ATOMS: atom_id res chain seq x y z
N ARG A 1 -41.96 18.09 29.05
CA ARG A 1 -40.79 17.44 28.39
C ARG A 1 -41.09 15.94 28.31
N HIS A 2 -41.39 15.39 27.13
CA HIS A 2 -41.83 13.99 26.96
C HIS A 2 -40.66 12.98 27.02
N PHE A 3 -39.45 13.39 26.65
CA PHE A 3 -38.26 12.53 26.68
C PHE A 3 -37.30 13.00 27.76
N LYS A 4 -36.90 12.08 28.66
CA LYS A 4 -35.95 12.35 29.75
C LYS A 4 -34.52 11.93 29.39
N LEU A 5 -34.36 10.96 28.50
CA LEU A 5 -33.07 10.48 27.99
C LEU A 5 -33.11 10.57 26.46
N LEU A 6 -32.14 11.25 25.87
CA LEU A 6 -32.03 11.42 24.43
C LEU A 6 -30.65 10.95 24.00
N LEU A 7 -30.60 10.20 22.91
CA LEU A 7 -29.35 9.77 22.30
C LEU A 7 -28.66 10.93 21.59
N SER A 8 -27.44 10.68 21.11
CA SER A 8 -26.67 11.59 20.24
C SER A 8 -27.51 12.05 19.04
N GLU A 9 -27.16 13.19 18.43
CA GLU A 9 -27.96 13.75 17.32
C GLU A 9 -28.17 12.75 16.16
N THR A 10 -27.22 11.83 15.93
CA THR A 10 -27.30 10.80 14.88
C THR A 10 -28.42 9.79 15.14
N ASP A 11 -28.55 9.29 16.37
CA ASP A 11 -29.55 8.26 16.72
C ASP A 11 -30.89 8.85 17.15
N LYS A 12 -30.88 10.12 17.60
CA LYS A 12 -32.04 10.80 18.16
C LYS A 12 -33.22 10.85 17.20
N GLU A 13 -33.00 11.25 15.95
CA GLU A 13 -34.10 11.39 14.98
C GLU A 13 -34.77 10.05 14.67
N THR A 14 -33.97 8.99 14.55
CA THR A 14 -34.47 7.63 14.30
C THR A 14 -35.25 7.10 15.52
N LEU A 15 -34.69 7.26 16.73
CA LEU A 15 -35.36 6.86 17.96
C LEU A 15 -36.69 7.60 18.14
N LEU A 16 -36.71 8.92 17.92
CA LEU A 16 -37.93 9.71 18.02
C LEU A 16 -38.97 9.29 16.98
N ALA A 17 -38.54 9.00 15.74
CA ALA A 17 -39.47 8.53 14.72
C ALA A 17 -40.12 7.20 15.10
N ILE A 18 -39.35 6.26 15.65
CA ILE A 18 -39.86 4.98 16.16
C ILE A 18 -40.83 5.19 17.31
N LEU A 19 -40.46 6.00 18.31
CA LEU A 19 -41.31 6.25 19.49
C LEU A 19 -42.61 6.99 19.16
N HIS A 20 -42.59 7.85 18.14
CA HIS A 20 -43.76 8.59 17.68
C HIS A 20 -44.58 7.87 16.60
N GLY A 21 -44.09 6.75 16.06
CA GLY A 21 -44.73 6.06 14.94
C GLY A 21 -44.78 6.90 13.66
N THR A 22 -43.84 7.83 13.48
CA THR A 22 -43.74 8.68 12.28
C THR A 22 -42.84 8.03 11.23
N PRO A 23 -42.88 8.48 9.95
CA PRO A 23 -41.97 7.98 8.93
C PRO A 23 -40.50 8.06 9.37
N ILE A 24 -39.76 6.98 9.14
CA ILE A 24 -38.33 6.89 9.45
C ILE A 24 -37.57 7.90 8.56
N PRO A 25 -36.61 8.67 9.10
CA PRO A 25 -35.84 9.63 8.32
C PRO A 25 -35.00 8.95 7.23
N ALA A 26 -34.69 9.69 6.16
CA ALA A 26 -33.88 9.18 5.05
C ALA A 26 -32.48 8.72 5.50
N GLU A 27 -31.86 9.44 6.43
CA GLU A 27 -30.60 9.07 7.10
C GLU A 27 -30.88 8.41 8.46
N SER A 28 -31.51 7.24 8.46
CA SER A 28 -31.82 6.54 9.72
C SER A 28 -30.65 5.74 10.29
N SER A 29 -30.59 5.64 11.61
CA SER A 29 -29.57 4.88 12.34
C SER A 29 -29.79 3.38 12.15
N VAL A 30 -28.81 2.72 11.51
CA VAL A 30 -28.84 1.28 11.21
C VAL A 30 -28.97 0.48 12.50
N ARG A 31 -28.15 0.78 13.51
CA ARG A 31 -28.17 0.05 14.79
C ARG A 31 -29.47 0.19 15.55
N ILE A 32 -30.09 1.37 15.54
CA ILE A 32 -31.38 1.58 16.22
C ILE A 32 -32.47 0.76 15.52
N ASN A 33 -32.49 0.75 14.19
CA ASN A 33 -33.44 -0.07 13.42
C ASN A 33 -33.22 -1.57 13.64
N GLU A 34 -31.96 -2.04 13.57
CA GLU A 34 -31.58 -3.43 13.82
C GLU A 34 -31.97 -3.89 15.23
N ASN A 35 -31.63 -3.10 16.25
CA ASN A 35 -31.98 -3.38 17.63
C ASN A 35 -33.50 -3.39 17.83
N TYR A 36 -34.22 -2.42 17.25
CA TYR A 36 -35.68 -2.37 17.33
C TYR A 36 -36.31 -3.60 16.69
N ALA A 37 -35.90 -3.97 15.47
CA ALA A 37 -36.39 -5.16 14.78
C ALA A 37 -36.05 -6.45 15.56
N LEU A 38 -34.84 -6.55 16.11
CA LEU A 38 -34.42 -7.66 16.95
C LEU A 38 -35.32 -7.78 18.20
N PHE A 39 -35.55 -6.69 18.92
CA PHE A 39 -36.41 -6.71 20.10
C PHE A 39 -37.87 -7.03 19.74
N GLN A 40 -38.39 -6.52 18.61
CA GLN A 40 -39.71 -6.91 18.12
C GLN A 40 -39.79 -8.42 17.85
N GLN A 41 -38.78 -8.98 17.18
CA GLN A 41 -38.71 -10.41 16.91
C GLN A 41 -38.66 -11.23 18.21
N LEU A 42 -37.77 -10.86 19.14
CA LEU A 42 -37.60 -11.56 20.42
C LEU A 42 -38.87 -11.51 21.27
N ILE A 43 -39.54 -10.36 21.35
CA ILE A 43 -40.80 -10.21 22.08
C ILE A 43 -41.91 -11.02 21.39
N GLY A 44 -41.96 -11.00 20.06
CA GLY A 44 -42.93 -11.78 19.28
C GLY A 44 -42.79 -13.30 19.48
N GLN A 45 -41.55 -13.80 19.55
CA GLN A 45 -41.25 -15.21 19.81
C GLN A 45 -41.60 -15.65 21.25
N ASN A 46 -41.57 -14.72 22.20
CA ASN A 46 -41.79 -14.99 23.63
C ASN A 46 -43.07 -14.30 24.15
N GLY A 47 -44.11 -14.22 23.33
CA GLY A 47 -45.35 -13.50 23.66
C GLY A 47 -46.04 -13.97 24.94
N SER A 48 -45.86 -15.24 25.34
CA SER A 48 -46.37 -15.79 26.61
C SER A 48 -45.63 -15.31 27.87
N GLU A 49 -44.46 -14.68 27.72
CA GLU A 49 -43.59 -14.26 28.83
C GLU A 49 -43.56 -12.73 29.02
N LEU A 50 -44.51 -12.00 28.43
CA LEU A 50 -44.52 -10.53 28.45
C LEU A 50 -44.42 -9.93 29.86
N GLU A 51 -45.09 -10.55 30.84
CA GLU A 51 -45.02 -10.11 32.24
C GLU A 51 -43.61 -10.23 32.81
N ALA A 52 -42.93 -11.35 32.55
CA ALA A 52 -41.55 -11.58 32.98
C ALA A 52 -40.58 -10.60 32.30
N ILE A 53 -40.78 -10.29 31.02
CA ILE A 53 -40.00 -9.27 30.29
C ILE A 53 -40.16 -7.90 30.95
N CYS A 54 -41.39 -7.46 31.23
CA CYS A 54 -41.66 -6.18 31.91
C CYS A 54 -41.04 -6.13 33.31
N GLN A 55 -41.14 -7.21 34.09
CA GLN A 55 -40.49 -7.31 35.40
C GLN A 55 -38.96 -7.27 35.28
N GLY A 56 -38.38 -7.84 34.22
CA GLY A 56 -36.97 -7.75 33.89
C GLY A 56 -36.53 -6.31 33.59
N LEU A 57 -37.27 -5.60 32.75
CA LEU A 57 -37.00 -4.19 32.43
C LEU A 57 -37.04 -3.29 33.67
N ALA A 58 -37.94 -3.57 34.62
CA ALA A 58 -38.02 -2.83 35.88
C ALA A 58 -36.79 -3.02 36.79
N LYS A 59 -35.93 -4.01 36.53
CA LYS A 59 -34.66 -4.24 37.24
C LYS A 59 -33.49 -3.45 36.67
N LEU A 60 -33.65 -2.77 35.53
CA LEU A 60 -32.60 -1.95 34.95
C LEU A 60 -32.34 -0.71 35.82
N VAL A 61 -31.08 -0.52 36.22
CA VAL A 61 -30.65 0.62 37.04
C VAL A 61 -29.81 1.55 36.17
N ILE A 62 -30.12 2.84 36.22
CA ILE A 62 -29.33 3.90 35.58
C ILE A 62 -28.46 4.54 36.65
N VAL A 63 -27.15 4.59 36.40
CA VAL A 63 -26.19 5.33 37.23
C VAL A 63 -25.88 6.64 36.53
N ASP A 64 -26.14 7.75 37.21
CA ASP A 64 -25.78 9.10 36.76
C ASP A 64 -24.62 9.63 37.60
N VAL A 65 -23.59 10.13 36.93
CA VAL A 65 -22.38 10.67 37.57
C VAL A 65 -22.27 12.15 37.19
N ALA A 66 -22.66 13.01 38.13
CA ALA A 66 -22.52 14.45 37.98
C ALA A 66 -21.10 14.88 38.36
N LEU A 67 -20.45 15.65 37.48
CA LEU A 67 -19.08 16.12 37.65
C LEU A 67 -19.06 17.63 37.92
N ASP A 68 -18.25 18.06 38.88
CA ASP A 68 -17.92 19.47 39.10
C ASP A 68 -16.72 19.85 38.23
N ARG A 69 -16.96 20.64 37.17
CA ARG A 69 -15.91 21.09 36.24
C ARG A 69 -14.75 21.84 36.89
N SER A 70 -14.92 22.35 38.13
CA SER A 70 -13.88 23.07 38.86
C SER A 70 -12.94 22.17 39.68
N GLN A 71 -13.37 20.95 40.01
CA GLN A 71 -12.62 20.01 40.85
C GLN A 71 -12.31 18.70 40.12
N ASP A 72 -13.23 18.26 39.28
CA ASP A 72 -13.16 17.00 38.55
C ASP A 72 -12.58 17.21 37.16
N ASN A 73 -11.83 16.22 36.68
CA ASN A 73 -11.39 16.16 35.30
C ASN A 73 -12.25 15.11 34.57
N PRO A 74 -13.24 15.54 33.76
CA PRO A 74 -14.14 14.61 33.06
C PRO A 74 -13.41 13.61 32.19
N GLN A 75 -12.31 14.03 31.57
CA GLN A 75 -11.50 13.19 30.69
C GLN A 75 -10.86 12.03 31.46
N LEU A 76 -10.24 12.31 32.62
CA LEU A 76 -9.59 11.27 33.43
C LEU A 76 -10.58 10.28 34.02
N ILE A 77 -11.75 10.76 34.47
CA ILE A 77 -12.81 9.91 35.01
C ILE A 77 -13.37 8.99 33.91
N PHE A 78 -13.62 9.55 32.72
CA PHE A 78 -14.08 8.77 31.58
C PHE A 78 -13.08 7.69 31.15
N GLU A 79 -11.79 8.04 31.08
CA GLU A 79 -10.72 7.08 30.76
C GLU A 79 -10.61 5.97 31.81
N SER A 80 -10.67 6.32 33.10
CA SER A 80 -10.66 5.34 34.19
C SER A 80 -11.82 4.36 34.09
N MET A 81 -13.03 4.83 33.79
CA MET A 81 -14.22 3.98 33.65
C MET A 81 -14.11 3.02 32.45
N ASN A 82 -13.63 3.52 31.30
CA ASN A 82 -13.50 2.70 30.10
C ASN A 82 -12.37 1.67 30.18
N SER A 83 -11.35 1.90 31.01
CA SER A 83 -10.25 0.95 31.22
C SER A 83 -10.69 -0.39 31.84
N THR A 84 -11.89 -0.44 32.45
CA THR A 84 -12.42 -1.61 33.16
C THR A 84 -13.50 -2.39 32.40
N GLY A 85 -13.85 -1.99 31.16
CA GLY A 85 -14.96 -2.55 30.37
C GLY A 85 -14.62 -2.92 28.92
N LEU A 86 -15.64 -3.12 28.08
CA LEU A 86 -15.46 -3.27 26.62
C LEU A 86 -14.83 -1.98 26.07
N GLU A 87 -13.70 -2.12 25.36
CA GLU A 87 -12.98 -0.96 24.83
C GLU A 87 -13.86 -0.17 23.85
N LEU A 88 -13.92 1.15 24.06
CA LEU A 88 -14.51 2.07 23.09
C LEU A 88 -13.70 2.06 21.80
N SER A 89 -14.38 2.40 20.69
CA SER A 89 -13.68 2.62 19.42
C SER A 89 -12.66 3.76 19.55
N GLN A 90 -11.57 3.71 18.77
CA GLN A 90 -10.59 4.81 18.78
C GLN A 90 -11.27 6.13 18.33
N ALA A 91 -12.25 6.04 17.43
CA ALA A 91 -13.10 7.17 17.04
C ALA A 91 -13.80 7.84 18.21
N ASP A 92 -14.43 7.05 19.09
CA ASP A 92 -15.11 7.58 20.27
C ASP A 92 -14.11 8.18 21.26
N LEU A 93 -12.96 7.54 21.46
CA LEU A 93 -11.90 8.04 22.34
C LEU A 93 -11.36 9.40 21.86
N VAL A 94 -11.07 9.53 20.56
CA VAL A 94 -10.61 10.78 19.94
C VAL A 94 -11.68 11.87 20.05
N ARG A 95 -12.94 11.57 19.70
CA ARG A 95 -14.06 12.52 19.84
C ARG A 95 -14.18 13.05 21.26
N ASN A 96 -14.15 12.14 22.22
CA ASN A 96 -14.32 12.45 23.63
C ASN A 96 -13.15 13.29 24.15
N PHE A 97 -11.91 12.95 23.80
CA PHE A 97 -10.74 13.76 24.14
C PHE A 97 -10.85 15.20 23.67
N ILE A 98 -11.33 15.41 22.44
CA ILE A 98 -11.46 16.73 21.86
C ILE A 98 -12.59 17.53 22.52
N LEU A 99 -13.77 16.91 22.70
CA LEU A 99 -15.00 17.65 23.00
C LEU A 99 -15.35 17.73 24.48
N MET A 100 -14.92 16.77 25.32
CA MET A 100 -15.44 16.62 26.68
C MET A 100 -14.97 17.72 27.64
N GLY A 101 -13.76 18.23 27.44
CA GLY A 101 -13.18 19.30 28.26
C GLY A 101 -13.68 20.71 27.91
N LEU A 102 -14.52 20.86 26.88
CA LEU A 102 -14.91 22.16 26.36
C LEU A 102 -16.15 22.76 27.05
N GLU A 103 -16.26 24.08 26.98
CA GLU A 103 -17.46 24.80 27.40
C GLU A 103 -18.68 24.39 26.55
N PRO A 104 -19.90 24.25 27.11
CA PRO A 104 -21.02 23.61 26.41
C PRO A 104 -21.41 24.26 25.08
N LYS A 105 -21.25 25.59 24.99
CA LYS A 105 -21.48 26.34 23.73
C LYS A 105 -20.45 25.96 22.66
N LEU A 106 -19.16 26.01 23.01
CA LEU A 106 -18.07 25.67 22.11
C LEU A 106 -18.09 24.19 21.72
N GLN A 107 -18.39 23.29 22.66
CA GLN A 107 -18.58 21.86 22.41
C GLN A 107 -19.67 21.62 21.35
N THR A 108 -20.82 22.30 21.51
CA THR A 108 -21.94 22.18 20.56
C THR A 108 -21.57 22.75 19.19
N GLU A 109 -20.86 23.87 19.16
CA GLU A 109 -20.40 24.52 17.94
C GLU A 109 -19.42 23.64 17.15
N LEU A 110 -18.34 23.16 17.78
CA LEU A 110 -17.35 22.31 17.12
C LEU A 110 -17.96 20.98 16.66
N TYR A 111 -18.84 20.39 17.47
CA TYR A 111 -19.52 19.16 17.09
C TYR A 111 -20.40 19.35 15.86
N LYS A 112 -21.24 20.40 15.83
CA LYS A 112 -22.18 20.64 14.71
C LYS A 112 -21.48 21.10 13.44
N THR A 113 -20.40 21.87 13.57
CA THR A 113 -19.74 22.52 12.44
C THR A 113 -18.72 21.60 11.77
N TYR A 114 -18.02 20.76 12.54
CA TYR A 114 -16.91 19.97 12.03
C TYR A 114 -17.09 18.47 12.26
N TRP A 115 -17.36 18.05 13.50
CA TRP A 115 -17.36 16.62 13.82
C TRP A 115 -18.54 15.86 13.18
N ARG A 116 -19.76 16.41 13.24
CA ARG A 116 -20.94 15.77 12.68
C ARG A 116 -20.90 15.72 11.14
N PRO A 117 -20.53 16.79 10.42
CA PRO A 117 -20.30 16.71 8.98
C PRO A 117 -19.24 15.66 8.59
N MET A 118 -18.17 15.53 9.39
CA MET A 118 -17.19 14.46 9.23
C MET A 118 -17.82 13.07 9.31
N GLU A 119 -18.56 12.78 10.40
CA GLU A 119 -19.24 11.49 10.60
C GLU A 119 -20.17 11.16 9.42
N LYS A 120 -20.92 12.16 8.94
CA LYS A 120 -21.79 12.03 7.77
C LYS A 120 -21.03 11.77 6.47
N GLY A 121 -19.88 12.43 6.29
CA GLY A 121 -19.04 12.27 5.09
C GLY A 121 -18.46 10.87 4.93
N PHE A 122 -18.14 10.19 6.03
CA PHE A 122 -17.81 8.76 6.00
C PHE A 122 -19.06 7.90 5.71
N GLY A 123 -20.20 8.24 6.32
CA GLY A 123 -21.39 7.40 6.36
C GLY A 123 -21.30 6.35 7.48
N GLN A 124 -22.45 5.89 7.98
CA GLN A 124 -22.51 5.11 9.23
C GLN A 124 -21.65 3.83 9.22
N ALA A 125 -21.70 3.04 8.15
CA ALA A 125 -20.94 1.80 8.06
C ALA A 125 -19.44 2.04 7.88
N ALA A 126 -19.05 2.97 6.99
CA ALA A 126 -17.65 3.23 6.71
C ALA A 126 -16.96 3.98 7.86
N TYR A 127 -17.68 4.80 8.64
CA TYR A 127 -17.13 5.45 9.83
C TYR A 127 -16.61 4.42 10.84
N ALA A 128 -17.39 3.37 11.12
CA ALA A 128 -16.99 2.33 12.07
C ALA A 128 -15.78 1.50 11.60
N VAL A 129 -15.55 1.38 10.29
CA VAL A 129 -14.50 0.54 9.72
C VAL A 129 -13.23 1.34 9.38
N HIS A 130 -13.38 2.56 8.86
CA HIS A 130 -12.28 3.32 8.30
C HIS A 130 -11.75 4.45 9.19
N PHE A 131 -12.47 4.86 10.24
CA PHE A 131 -12.04 5.99 11.05
C PHE A 131 -10.68 5.75 11.72
N ASP A 132 -10.47 4.55 12.29
CA ASP A 132 -9.23 4.19 12.96
C ASP A 132 -8.03 4.20 11.99
N ALA A 133 -8.24 3.68 10.77
CA ALA A 133 -7.25 3.73 9.69
C ALA A 133 -6.98 5.17 9.25
N PHE A 134 -8.03 5.98 9.07
CA PHE A 134 -7.93 7.41 8.77
C PHE A 134 -7.07 8.13 9.82
N MET A 135 -7.38 7.97 11.11
CA MET A 135 -6.63 8.64 12.18
C MET A 135 -5.17 8.22 12.20
N ARG A 136 -4.87 6.95 11.95
CA ARG A 136 -3.49 6.48 11.80
C ARG A 136 -2.79 7.16 10.63
N HIS A 137 -3.45 7.30 9.46
CA HIS A 137 -2.87 7.98 8.30
C HIS A 137 -2.71 9.49 8.52
N TYR A 138 -3.68 10.13 9.16
CA TYR A 138 -3.65 11.53 9.57
C TYR A 138 -2.44 11.80 10.48
N LEU A 139 -2.29 11.01 11.55
CA LEU A 139 -1.15 11.13 12.45
C LEU A 139 0.17 10.89 11.71
N THR A 140 0.22 9.89 10.84
CA THR A 140 1.41 9.62 10.02
C THR A 140 1.78 10.81 9.14
N ALA A 141 0.80 11.50 8.52
CA ALA A 141 1.07 12.69 7.73
C ALA A 141 1.64 13.83 8.61
N LYS A 142 1.01 14.09 9.77
CA LYS A 142 1.39 15.18 10.68
C LYS A 142 2.72 14.92 11.41
N THR A 143 2.96 13.72 11.92
CA THR A 143 4.12 13.40 12.78
C THR A 143 5.22 12.66 12.03
N GLY A 144 4.91 11.92 10.96
CA GLY A 144 5.85 11.16 10.13
C GLY A 144 6.23 9.83 10.74
N GLU A 145 5.76 9.60 11.96
CA GLU A 145 5.83 8.34 12.67
C GLU A 145 4.55 7.58 12.39
N ILE A 146 4.65 6.27 12.21
CA ILE A 146 3.51 5.42 11.92
C ILE A 146 3.06 4.81 13.25
N PRO A 147 1.93 5.23 13.84
CA PRO A 147 1.46 4.65 15.09
C PRO A 147 1.09 3.18 14.91
N ASN A 148 1.22 2.40 15.99
CA ASN A 148 0.59 1.09 16.09
C ASN A 148 -0.93 1.27 16.03
N VAL A 149 -1.63 0.37 15.33
CA VAL A 149 -3.11 0.41 15.18
C VAL A 149 -3.82 0.41 16.55
N ARG A 150 -3.28 -0.30 17.54
CA ARG A 150 -3.86 -0.35 18.90
C ARG A 150 -3.56 0.88 19.75
N GLU A 151 -2.58 1.69 19.34
CA GLU A 151 -2.08 2.85 20.11
C GLU A 151 -2.41 4.18 19.43
N VAL A 152 -3.32 4.19 18.43
CA VAL A 152 -3.72 5.40 17.70
C VAL A 152 -4.19 6.50 18.64
N TYR A 153 -5.01 6.17 19.64
CA TYR A 153 -5.48 7.13 20.64
C TYR A 153 -4.34 7.70 21.50
N SER A 154 -3.40 6.86 21.93
CA SER A 154 -2.23 7.29 22.71
C SER A 154 -1.33 8.23 21.90
N ALA A 155 -1.06 7.88 20.64
CA ALA A 155 -0.30 8.72 19.72
C ALA A 155 -1.02 10.05 19.42
N PHE A 156 -2.34 10.01 19.23
CA PHE A 156 -3.15 11.21 19.07
C PHE A 156 -3.08 12.14 20.29
N LYS A 157 -3.18 11.58 21.50
CA LYS A 157 -3.09 12.35 22.76
C LYS A 157 -1.73 13.05 22.89
N ALA A 158 -0.64 12.35 22.55
CA ALA A 158 0.69 12.92 22.56
C ALA A 158 0.82 14.06 21.53
N TYR A 159 0.35 13.84 20.30
CA TYR A 159 0.33 14.84 19.23
C TYR A 159 -0.49 16.08 19.64
N ALA A 160 -1.74 15.90 20.08
CA ALA A 160 -2.62 17.00 20.48
C ALA A 160 -2.03 17.85 21.61
N ARG A 161 -1.37 17.23 22.61
CA ARG A 161 -0.70 17.95 23.71
C ARG A 161 0.54 18.72 23.28
N SER A 162 1.19 18.30 22.19
CA SER A 162 2.38 18.96 21.64
C SER A 162 2.07 20.20 20.80
N LEU A 163 0.81 20.33 20.33
CA LEU A 163 0.39 21.46 19.51
C LEU A 163 0.30 22.72 20.37
N LYS A 164 0.79 23.84 19.82
CA LYS A 164 0.69 25.17 20.43
C LYS A 164 -0.61 25.92 20.06
N GLY A 165 -1.57 25.24 19.44
CA GLY A 165 -2.84 25.81 18.95
C GLY A 165 -4.03 25.51 19.85
N ASP A 166 -5.18 26.10 19.55
CA ASP A 166 -6.43 25.83 20.25
C ASP A 166 -7.13 24.57 19.68
N THR A 167 -8.00 23.96 20.47
CA THR A 167 -8.79 22.76 20.12
C THR A 167 -9.60 22.97 18.84
N HIS A 168 -10.03 24.21 18.57
CA HIS A 168 -10.70 24.58 17.33
C HIS A 168 -9.84 24.21 16.10
N ASP A 169 -8.57 24.63 16.05
CA ASP A 169 -7.69 24.42 14.90
C ASP A 169 -7.43 22.92 14.67
N LEU A 170 -7.27 22.16 15.76
CA LEU A 170 -7.10 20.71 15.69
C LEU A 170 -8.33 20.04 15.05
N VAL A 171 -9.54 20.42 15.48
CA VAL A 171 -10.78 19.84 14.94
C VAL A 171 -10.99 20.22 13.48
N THR A 172 -10.73 21.49 13.12
CA THR A 172 -10.83 21.95 11.74
C THR A 172 -9.87 21.19 10.83
N ASP A 173 -8.63 20.97 11.28
CA ASP A 173 -7.62 20.22 10.53
C ASP A 173 -7.96 18.73 10.38
N ILE A 174 -8.45 18.07 11.44
CA ILE A 174 -8.95 16.69 11.38
C ILE A 174 -10.12 16.59 10.39
N HIS A 175 -11.07 17.52 10.45
CA HIS A 175 -12.23 17.53 9.54
C HIS A 175 -11.81 17.70 8.07
N ALA A 176 -10.84 18.58 7.79
CA ALA A 176 -10.31 18.76 6.45
C ALA A 176 -9.66 17.46 5.93
N TYR A 177 -8.77 16.86 6.71
CA TYR A 177 -8.10 15.62 6.33
C TYR A 177 -9.06 14.42 6.23
N ALA A 178 -10.09 14.36 7.06
CA ALA A 178 -11.16 13.39 6.93
C ALA A 178 -11.92 13.52 5.60
N THR A 179 -12.21 14.76 5.19
CA THR A 179 -12.81 15.03 3.87
C THR A 179 -11.93 14.52 2.74
N TYR A 180 -10.61 14.74 2.83
CA TYR A 180 -9.64 14.25 1.85
C TYR A 180 -9.59 12.72 1.84
N TYR A 181 -9.63 12.11 3.02
CA TYR A 181 -9.69 10.66 3.16
C TYR A 181 -10.95 10.08 2.50
N CYS A 182 -12.13 10.70 2.69
CA CYS A 182 -13.34 10.26 2.00
C CYS A 182 -13.19 10.35 0.47
N ALA A 183 -12.54 11.39 -0.05
CA ALA A 183 -12.29 11.52 -1.50
C ALA A 183 -11.37 10.39 -2.01
N ILE A 184 -10.29 10.10 -1.28
CA ILE A 184 -9.26 9.11 -1.62
C ILE A 184 -9.77 7.68 -1.44
N ALA A 185 -10.37 7.36 -0.31
CA ALA A 185 -10.69 5.99 0.12
C ALA A 185 -12.16 5.60 -0.09
N LEU A 186 -13.09 6.55 -0.06
CA LEU A 186 -14.54 6.27 -0.13
C LEU A 186 -15.20 6.74 -1.43
N GLY A 187 -14.44 7.38 -2.33
CA GLY A 187 -14.92 7.76 -3.65
C GLY A 187 -15.86 8.98 -3.65
N SER A 188 -15.80 9.82 -2.61
CA SER A 188 -16.58 11.06 -2.51
C SER A 188 -16.02 12.22 -3.34
N GLU A 189 -14.96 11.99 -4.11
CA GLU A 189 -14.39 13.01 -4.99
C GLU A 189 -15.39 13.46 -6.07
N SER A 190 -15.40 14.77 -6.31
CA SER A 190 -16.28 15.46 -7.24
C SER A 190 -15.61 15.73 -8.58
N ASP A 191 -14.30 16.04 -8.59
CA ASP A 191 -13.56 16.25 -9.83
C ASP A 191 -13.45 14.91 -10.58
N PRO A 192 -13.94 14.80 -11.84
CA PRO A 192 -13.97 13.53 -12.56
C PRO A 192 -12.59 12.90 -12.75
N SER A 193 -11.54 13.71 -12.94
CA SER A 193 -10.20 13.23 -13.23
C SER A 193 -9.52 12.67 -11.97
N LEU A 194 -9.66 13.36 -10.84
CA LEU A 194 -9.19 12.90 -9.53
C LEU A 194 -10.00 11.70 -9.05
N LYS A 195 -11.33 11.73 -9.22
CA LYS A 195 -12.21 10.60 -8.86
C LYS A 195 -11.79 9.32 -9.56
N GLN A 196 -11.46 9.40 -10.85
CA GLN A 196 -10.97 8.25 -11.60
C GLN A 196 -9.57 7.82 -11.15
N ALA A 197 -8.67 8.76 -10.86
CA ALA A 197 -7.32 8.43 -10.37
C ALA A 197 -7.36 7.72 -9.01
N PHE A 198 -8.16 8.21 -8.06
CA PHE A 198 -8.36 7.55 -6.77
C PHE A 198 -9.09 6.23 -6.89
N HIS A 199 -10.07 6.12 -7.80
CA HIS A 199 -10.71 4.83 -8.09
C HIS A 199 -9.68 3.78 -8.51
N ASP A 200 -8.83 4.10 -9.50
CA ASP A 200 -7.80 3.17 -9.97
C ASP A 200 -6.78 2.84 -8.85
N LEU A 201 -6.42 3.82 -8.01
CA LEU A 201 -5.53 3.60 -6.85
C LEU A 201 -6.15 2.65 -5.80
N ARG A 202 -7.46 2.75 -5.55
CA ARG A 202 -8.16 1.84 -4.61
C ARG A 202 -8.19 0.40 -5.12
N GLU A 203 -8.30 0.19 -6.44
CA GLU A 203 -8.30 -1.16 -7.01
C GLU A 203 -6.99 -1.92 -6.77
N ILE A 204 -5.85 -1.23 -6.83
CA ILE A 204 -4.54 -1.82 -6.53
C ILE A 204 -4.26 -1.91 -5.01
N LYS A 205 -5.10 -1.30 -4.16
CA LYS A 205 -5.04 -1.33 -2.68
C LYS A 205 -3.73 -0.76 -2.11
N VAL A 206 -3.33 0.44 -2.54
CA VAL A 206 -2.13 1.14 -2.02
C VAL A 206 -2.44 2.03 -0.81
N ASP A 207 -3.04 1.48 0.24
CA ASP A 207 -3.45 2.27 1.42
C ASP A 207 -2.24 2.90 2.16
N VAL A 208 -1.07 2.25 2.04
CA VAL A 208 0.22 2.73 2.58
C VAL A 208 0.65 4.09 2.03
N SER A 209 0.08 4.52 0.90
CA SER A 209 0.35 5.83 0.27
C SER A 209 -0.53 6.97 0.80
N TYR A 210 -1.60 6.65 1.54
CA TYR A 210 -2.58 7.64 1.97
C TYR A 210 -2.00 8.78 2.81
N PRO A 211 -1.04 8.59 3.74
CA PRO A 211 -0.44 9.71 4.46
C PRO A 211 0.16 10.77 3.52
N PHE A 212 0.87 10.33 2.48
CA PHE A 212 1.43 11.22 1.46
C PHE A 212 0.34 11.88 0.61
N LEU A 213 -0.68 11.12 0.21
CA LEU A 213 -1.77 11.64 -0.62
C LEU A 213 -2.68 12.61 0.14
N LEU A 214 -2.88 12.42 1.45
CA LEU A 214 -3.61 13.36 2.30
C LEU A 214 -2.90 14.71 2.34
N ASP A 215 -1.58 14.72 2.50
CA ASP A 215 -0.78 15.96 2.44
C ASP A 215 -0.81 16.60 1.05
N ALA A 216 -0.65 15.80 -0.01
CA ALA A 216 -0.73 16.31 -1.39
C ALA A 216 -2.12 16.90 -1.70
N TYR A 217 -3.19 16.29 -1.18
CA TYR A 217 -4.54 16.81 -1.31
C TYR A 217 -4.72 18.11 -0.52
N ASN A 218 -4.16 18.19 0.69
CA ASN A 218 -4.14 19.43 1.46
C ASN A 218 -3.42 20.55 0.70
N ASP A 219 -2.24 20.27 0.12
CA ASP A 219 -1.50 21.25 -0.69
C ASP A 219 -2.26 21.65 -1.98
N TYR A 220 -3.09 20.76 -2.55
CA TYR A 220 -4.04 21.09 -3.62
C TYR A 220 -5.14 22.06 -3.15
N GLN A 221 -5.73 21.82 -1.98
CA GLN A 221 -6.74 22.72 -1.39
C GLN A 221 -6.16 24.08 -0.98
N GLN A 222 -4.85 24.14 -0.73
CA GLN A 222 -4.11 25.39 -0.48
C GLN A 222 -3.56 26.02 -1.77
N GLU A 223 -4.04 25.60 -2.94
CA GLU A 223 -3.69 26.13 -4.27
C GLU A 223 -2.19 26.04 -4.62
N ARG A 224 -1.43 25.16 -3.96
CA ARG A 224 0.00 24.88 -4.28
C ARG A 224 0.15 23.82 -5.37
N LEU A 225 -0.91 23.07 -5.62
CA LEU A 225 -1.02 22.08 -6.68
C LEU A 225 -2.28 22.37 -7.49
N THR A 226 -2.21 22.14 -8.78
CA THR A 226 -3.39 22.04 -9.63
C THR A 226 -3.99 20.64 -9.59
N ALA A 227 -5.26 20.49 -9.96
CA ALA A 227 -5.90 19.17 -10.07
C ALA A 227 -5.12 18.24 -11.03
N GLY A 228 -4.62 18.78 -12.15
CA GLY A 228 -3.82 18.03 -13.12
C GLY A 228 -2.48 17.54 -12.57
N GLU A 229 -1.80 18.33 -11.74
CA GLU A 229 -0.58 17.91 -11.06
C GLU A 229 -0.86 16.86 -9.98
N LEU A 230 -1.94 17.01 -9.21
CA LEU A 230 -2.34 16.00 -8.23
C LEU A 230 -2.69 14.67 -8.91
N VAL A 231 -3.39 14.69 -10.05
CA VAL A 231 -3.60 13.49 -10.88
C VAL A 231 -2.27 12.85 -11.27
N GLN A 232 -1.29 13.63 -11.73
CA GLN A 232 0.04 13.11 -12.08
C GLN A 232 0.74 12.47 -10.88
N ILE A 233 0.66 13.07 -9.69
CA ILE A 233 1.21 12.51 -8.46
C ILE A 233 0.55 11.17 -8.14
N ILE A 234 -0.78 11.07 -8.21
CA ILE A 234 -1.51 9.81 -7.96
C ILE A 234 -1.07 8.73 -8.97
N ARG A 235 -0.88 9.09 -10.25
CA ARG A 235 -0.39 8.16 -11.28
C ARG A 235 1.06 7.74 -11.05
N LEU A 236 1.92 8.61 -10.52
CA LEU A 236 3.28 8.24 -10.13
C LEU A 236 3.28 7.25 -8.96
N VAL A 237 2.43 7.46 -7.96
CA VAL A 237 2.24 6.51 -6.84
C VAL A 237 1.75 5.15 -7.34
N GLU A 238 0.71 5.15 -8.19
CA GLU A 238 0.19 3.94 -8.84
C GLU A 238 1.30 3.20 -9.61
N SER A 239 2.04 3.92 -10.46
CA SER A 239 3.12 3.36 -11.26
C SER A 239 4.25 2.80 -10.40
N TYR A 240 4.67 3.52 -9.37
CA TYR A 240 5.73 3.09 -8.46
C TYR A 240 5.39 1.75 -7.80
N VAL A 241 4.18 1.64 -7.23
CA VAL A 241 3.76 0.43 -6.53
C VAL A 241 3.54 -0.73 -7.50
N PHE A 242 2.89 -0.47 -8.65
CA PHE A 242 2.64 -1.51 -9.64
C PHE A 242 3.95 -2.06 -10.22
N ARG A 243 4.88 -1.17 -10.61
CA ARG A 243 6.20 -1.59 -11.13
C ARG A 243 6.98 -2.41 -10.12
N ARG A 244 7.02 -1.99 -8.85
CA ARG A 244 7.70 -2.75 -7.79
C ARG A 244 7.10 -4.15 -7.62
N ALA A 245 5.78 -4.26 -7.66
CA ALA A 245 5.11 -5.55 -7.52
C ALA A 245 5.38 -6.49 -8.71
N ILE A 246 5.50 -5.94 -9.92
CA ILE A 246 5.91 -6.68 -11.13
C ILE A 246 7.37 -7.13 -11.04
N CYS A 247 8.29 -6.24 -10.68
CA CYS A 247 9.73 -6.51 -10.57
C CYS A 247 10.10 -7.24 -9.26
N ALA A 248 9.11 -7.81 -8.56
CA ALA A 248 9.26 -8.56 -7.31
C ALA A 248 10.04 -7.83 -6.20
N ILE A 249 9.99 -6.49 -6.14
CA ILE A 249 10.65 -5.71 -5.08
C ILE A 249 9.78 -5.75 -3.82
N PRO A 250 10.31 -6.19 -2.66
CA PRO A 250 9.55 -6.36 -1.42
C PRO A 250 8.81 -5.09 -0.97
N THR A 251 7.59 -5.19 -0.45
CA THR A 251 6.73 -4.03 -0.12
C THR A 251 6.99 -3.41 1.26
N ASN A 252 7.83 -4.02 2.09
CA ASN A 252 8.03 -3.66 3.50
C ASN A 252 8.46 -2.20 3.70
N SER A 253 9.17 -1.63 2.71
CA SER A 253 9.64 -0.25 2.75
C SER A 253 8.59 0.80 2.35
N LEU A 254 7.44 0.40 1.78
CA LEU A 254 6.46 1.36 1.24
C LEU A 254 5.89 2.29 2.30
N ASN A 255 5.52 1.74 3.47
CA ASN A 255 5.00 2.52 4.60
C ASN A 255 5.96 3.66 5.00
N LYS A 256 7.23 3.32 5.23
CA LYS A 256 8.29 4.30 5.57
C LYS A 256 8.56 5.28 4.42
N THR A 257 8.46 4.81 3.18
CA THR A 257 8.68 5.65 1.99
C THR A 257 7.65 6.77 1.93
N PHE A 258 6.37 6.48 2.11
CA PHE A 258 5.30 7.48 2.01
C PHE A 258 5.11 8.33 3.26
N ALA A 259 5.32 7.77 4.47
CA ALA A 259 5.13 8.49 5.73
C ALA A 259 5.95 9.80 5.84
N GLY A 260 7.16 9.82 5.28
CA GLY A 260 8.05 10.97 5.31
C GLY A 260 8.14 11.78 4.02
N LEU A 261 7.50 11.32 2.92
CA LEU A 261 7.78 11.84 1.59
C LEU A 261 7.44 13.33 1.46
N SER A 262 6.27 13.75 1.95
CA SER A 262 5.78 15.14 1.84
C SER A 262 6.74 16.20 2.42
N ARG A 263 7.52 15.84 3.44
CA ARG A 263 8.39 16.76 4.20
C ARG A 263 9.67 17.11 3.48
N SER A 264 10.16 16.23 2.62
CA SER A 264 11.38 16.47 1.84
C SER A 264 11.11 17.23 0.54
N LEU A 265 9.84 17.47 0.22
CA LEU A 265 9.43 18.12 -1.03
C LEU A 265 9.58 19.64 -0.96
N LYS A 266 9.96 20.21 -2.11
CA LYS A 266 9.99 21.66 -2.31
C LYS A 266 8.61 22.12 -2.74
N LYS A 267 7.88 22.83 -1.88
CA LYS A 267 6.48 23.19 -2.10
C LYS A 267 6.27 24.23 -3.21
N ASP A 268 7.30 25.01 -3.54
CA ASP A 268 7.34 25.92 -4.69
C ASP A 268 7.54 25.21 -6.05
N ARG A 269 8.00 23.95 -6.02
CA ARG A 269 8.19 23.10 -7.21
C ARG A 269 7.66 21.70 -6.94
N TYR A 270 6.39 21.63 -6.55
CA TYR A 270 5.83 20.43 -5.93
C TYR A 270 5.97 19.18 -6.80
N LEU A 271 5.39 19.18 -8.00
CA LEU A 271 5.41 18.01 -8.90
C LEU A 271 6.85 17.62 -9.29
N GLU A 272 7.71 18.59 -9.61
CA GLU A 272 9.13 18.36 -9.93
C GLU A 272 9.85 17.69 -8.75
N SER A 273 9.62 18.16 -7.53
CA SER A 273 10.24 17.60 -6.33
C SER A 273 9.75 16.18 -6.03
N VAL A 274 8.48 15.85 -6.31
CA VAL A 274 7.94 14.48 -6.20
C VAL A 274 8.63 13.56 -7.22
N GLN A 275 8.73 14.00 -8.47
CA GLN A 275 9.41 13.26 -9.53
C GLN A 275 10.88 13.00 -9.18
N ALA A 276 11.58 14.03 -8.68
CA ALA A 276 12.96 13.91 -8.23
C ALA A 276 13.09 12.94 -7.04
N ALA A 277 12.19 13.02 -6.07
CA ALA A 277 12.21 12.14 -4.91
C ALA A 277 12.06 10.66 -5.31
N PHE A 278 11.17 10.34 -6.27
CA PHE A 278 11.03 8.98 -6.81
C PHE A 278 12.27 8.51 -7.59
N LEU A 279 12.88 9.40 -8.40
CA LEU A 279 14.09 9.08 -9.17
C LEU A 279 15.33 8.88 -8.31
N LEU A 280 15.40 9.56 -7.16
CA LEU A 280 16.55 9.51 -6.25
C LEU A 280 16.40 8.46 -5.15
N MET A 281 15.33 7.65 -5.15
CA MET A 281 15.17 6.60 -4.15
C MET A 281 16.32 5.57 -4.25
N PRO A 282 16.94 5.19 -3.11
CA PRO A 282 18.04 4.24 -3.09
C PRO A 282 17.58 2.83 -3.43
N SER A 283 18.51 1.98 -3.85
CA SER A 283 18.33 0.59 -4.33
C SER A 283 17.02 -0.10 -3.89
N TYR A 284 16.83 -0.41 -2.61
CA TYR A 284 15.64 -1.13 -2.12
C TYR A 284 14.30 -0.36 -2.11
N ARG A 285 14.33 0.96 -2.26
CA ARG A 285 13.15 1.84 -2.49
C ARG A 285 13.11 2.33 -3.93
N ARG A 286 13.98 1.84 -4.82
CA ARG A 286 14.11 2.40 -6.17
C ARG A 286 12.80 2.29 -6.95
N PHE A 287 12.63 3.22 -7.87
CA PHE A 287 11.60 3.16 -8.88
C PHE A 287 12.11 2.33 -10.07
N PRO A 288 11.50 1.17 -10.40
CA PRO A 288 11.99 0.32 -11.50
C PRO A 288 11.98 1.02 -12.86
N HIS A 289 13.06 0.87 -13.62
CA HIS A 289 13.19 1.47 -14.95
C HIS A 289 12.39 0.70 -16.01
N ASP A 290 12.20 1.30 -17.17
CA ASP A 290 11.33 0.75 -18.22
C ASP A 290 11.80 -0.62 -18.73
N GLU A 291 13.11 -0.81 -18.91
CA GLU A 291 13.66 -2.05 -19.45
C GLU A 291 13.44 -3.24 -18.50
N GLU A 292 13.73 -3.05 -17.21
CA GLU A 292 13.48 -4.05 -16.18
C GLU A 292 11.99 -4.36 -16.06
N PHE A 293 11.14 -3.34 -15.97
CA PHE A 293 9.70 -3.51 -15.86
C PHE A 293 9.13 -4.27 -17.06
N GLN A 294 9.55 -3.92 -18.29
CA GLN A 294 9.11 -4.60 -19.51
C GLN A 294 9.60 -6.04 -19.57
N ARG A 295 10.83 -6.32 -19.14
CA ARG A 295 11.35 -7.69 -19.08
C ARG A 295 10.50 -8.54 -18.12
N ASP A 296 10.27 -8.03 -16.91
CA ASP A 296 9.66 -8.81 -15.83
C ASP A 296 8.15 -8.98 -16.04
N ILE A 297 7.43 -7.96 -16.53
CA ILE A 297 5.98 -8.07 -16.80
C ILE A 297 5.65 -9.14 -17.86
N LYS A 298 6.57 -9.41 -18.79
CA LYS A 298 6.38 -10.44 -19.83
C LYS A 298 6.44 -11.86 -19.29
N GLN A 299 7.20 -12.07 -18.22
CA GLN A 299 7.49 -13.40 -17.67
C GLN A 299 6.71 -13.70 -16.38
N ARG A 300 6.18 -12.66 -15.73
CA ARG A 300 5.42 -12.80 -14.47
C ARG A 300 4.13 -13.60 -14.69
N ASP A 301 3.78 -14.43 -13.70
CA ASP A 301 2.42 -14.95 -13.56
C ASP A 301 1.49 -13.79 -13.18
N LEU A 302 0.75 -13.29 -14.17
CA LEU A 302 -0.19 -12.18 -14.03
C LEU A 302 -1.62 -12.64 -13.75
N TYR A 303 -1.89 -13.95 -13.83
CA TYR A 303 -3.22 -14.52 -13.57
C TYR A 303 -3.44 -14.76 -12.07
N ASN A 304 -2.43 -15.30 -11.39
CA ASN A 304 -2.45 -15.53 -9.95
C ASN A 304 -1.99 -14.29 -9.15
N PHE A 305 -1.65 -13.21 -9.86
CA PHE A 305 -1.25 -11.94 -9.27
C PHE A 305 -2.41 -11.29 -8.49
N ARG A 306 -2.11 -10.71 -7.32
CA ARG A 306 -3.10 -10.06 -6.44
C ARG A 306 -3.97 -9.04 -7.18
N SER A 307 -3.38 -8.32 -8.14
CA SER A 307 -4.03 -7.26 -8.91
C SER A 307 -4.32 -7.67 -10.36
N ARG A 308 -4.67 -8.94 -10.62
CA ARG A 308 -4.91 -9.49 -11.97
C ARG A 308 -5.92 -8.70 -12.81
N SER A 309 -7.03 -8.26 -12.22
CA SER A 309 -8.09 -7.55 -12.96
C SER A 309 -7.71 -6.10 -13.21
N PHE A 310 -6.96 -5.50 -12.29
CA PHE A 310 -6.53 -4.10 -12.35
C PHE A 310 -5.70 -3.81 -13.60
N TRP A 311 -4.65 -4.61 -13.86
CA TRP A 311 -3.74 -4.31 -14.97
C TRP A 311 -4.43 -4.44 -16.34
N LEU A 312 -5.30 -5.43 -16.51
CA LEU A 312 -6.11 -5.61 -17.73
C LEU A 312 -7.05 -4.41 -17.93
N ARG A 313 -7.80 -4.04 -16.89
CA ARG A 313 -8.72 -2.91 -16.94
C ARG A 313 -8.00 -1.60 -17.25
N ARG A 314 -6.85 -1.38 -16.62
CA ARG A 314 -6.04 -0.16 -16.76
C ARG A 314 -5.44 -0.06 -18.16
N LEU A 315 -4.89 -1.15 -18.70
CA LEU A 315 -4.39 -1.19 -20.08
C LEU A 315 -5.52 -0.98 -21.11
N GLU A 316 -6.67 -1.65 -20.94
CA GLU A 316 -7.80 -1.53 -21.88
C GLU A 316 -8.31 -0.09 -21.99
N ASN A 317 -8.36 0.60 -20.85
CA ASN A 317 -8.90 1.95 -20.76
C ASN A 317 -7.87 3.07 -20.97
N GLN A 318 -6.60 2.73 -21.23
CA GLN A 318 -5.59 3.75 -21.46
C GLN A 318 -5.89 4.56 -22.73
N GLY A 319 -5.92 5.89 -22.59
CA GLY A 319 -6.12 6.82 -23.70
C GLY A 319 -7.46 6.66 -24.42
N ARG A 320 -8.46 6.02 -23.80
CA ARG A 320 -9.83 5.95 -24.33
C ARG A 320 -10.60 7.19 -23.91
N LYS A 321 -11.26 7.85 -24.87
CA LYS A 321 -12.31 8.85 -24.59
C LYS A 321 -13.61 8.16 -24.14
N GLU A 322 -13.91 7.03 -24.78
CA GLU A 322 -15.04 6.16 -24.46
C GLU A 322 -14.55 4.96 -23.66
N ARG A 323 -14.69 5.06 -22.33
CA ARG A 323 -14.23 4.04 -21.40
C ARG A 323 -15.09 2.77 -21.53
N VAL A 324 -14.44 1.61 -21.52
CA VAL A 324 -15.12 0.31 -21.49
C VAL A 324 -15.28 -0.11 -20.04
N VAL A 325 -16.53 -0.37 -19.66
CA VAL A 325 -16.91 -0.99 -18.39
C VAL A 325 -16.63 -2.49 -18.54
N VAL A 326 -15.50 -2.94 -17.99
CA VAL A 326 -15.01 -4.32 -18.11
C VAL A 326 -15.30 -5.14 -16.85
N GLU A 327 -16.04 -4.59 -15.89
CA GLU A 327 -16.42 -5.23 -14.63
C GLU A 327 -17.22 -6.52 -14.85
N ASN A 328 -17.95 -6.60 -15.96
CA ASN A 328 -18.71 -7.79 -16.36
C ASN A 328 -17.92 -8.75 -17.24
N TYR A 329 -16.65 -8.45 -17.53
CA TYR A 329 -15.81 -9.29 -18.37
C TYR A 329 -15.00 -10.27 -17.53
N THR A 330 -14.65 -11.37 -18.15
CA THR A 330 -13.82 -12.41 -17.57
C THR A 330 -12.44 -12.39 -18.21
N ILE A 331 -11.45 -12.91 -17.48
CA ILE A 331 -10.10 -13.09 -18.00
C ILE A 331 -10.12 -14.37 -18.85
N GLU A 332 -9.69 -14.24 -20.09
CA GLU A 332 -9.54 -15.35 -21.03
C GLU A 332 -8.07 -15.74 -21.21
N HIS A 333 -7.83 -17.04 -21.24
CA HIS A 333 -6.57 -17.62 -21.67
C HIS A 333 -6.69 -18.02 -23.14
N ILE A 334 -5.99 -17.29 -24.01
CA ILE A 334 -6.07 -17.53 -25.46
C ILE A 334 -5.69 -19.00 -25.76
N MET A 335 -4.50 -19.41 -25.31
CA MET A 335 -4.12 -20.81 -25.14
C MET A 335 -4.73 -21.34 -23.83
N PRO A 336 -5.54 -22.42 -23.88
CA PRO A 336 -6.28 -22.94 -22.72
C PRO A 336 -5.41 -23.45 -21.56
N GLN A 337 -6.02 -23.48 -20.37
CA GLN A 337 -5.40 -23.99 -19.14
C GLN A 337 -5.37 -25.53 -19.05
N ASN A 338 -6.16 -26.21 -19.87
CA ASN A 338 -6.30 -27.66 -19.83
C ASN A 338 -4.96 -28.36 -20.13
N GLU A 339 -4.52 -29.25 -19.23
CA GLU A 339 -3.27 -30.02 -19.38
C GLU A 339 -3.32 -30.95 -20.61
N ALA A 340 -4.51 -31.43 -20.96
CA ALA A 340 -4.74 -32.26 -22.15
C ALA A 340 -5.18 -31.38 -23.33
N LEU A 341 -4.28 -30.54 -23.85
CA LEU A 341 -4.56 -29.71 -25.03
C LEU A 341 -4.98 -30.56 -26.24
N SER A 342 -5.90 -30.03 -27.04
CA SER A 342 -6.36 -30.68 -28.27
C SER A 342 -5.22 -30.86 -29.27
N LYS A 343 -5.36 -31.81 -30.22
CA LYS A 343 -4.32 -32.07 -31.23
C LYS A 343 -4.01 -30.82 -32.07
N GLU A 344 -5.01 -29.99 -32.32
CA GLU A 344 -4.86 -28.72 -33.05
C GLU A 344 -3.98 -27.73 -32.26
N TRP A 345 -4.19 -27.61 -30.94
CA TRP A 345 -3.35 -26.80 -30.07
C TRP A 345 -1.92 -27.33 -30.01
N GLN A 346 -1.74 -28.65 -29.85
CA GLN A 346 -0.41 -29.28 -29.86
C GLN A 346 0.31 -29.03 -31.19
N THR A 347 -0.40 -29.13 -32.32
CA THR A 347 0.16 -28.86 -33.65
C THR A 347 0.56 -27.40 -33.82
N GLY A 348 -0.27 -26.45 -33.35
CA GLY A 348 0.01 -25.02 -33.45
C GLY A 348 1.16 -24.55 -32.56
N LEU A 349 1.33 -25.15 -31.38
CA LEU A 349 2.41 -24.86 -30.44
C LEU A 349 3.72 -25.60 -30.81
N GLY A 350 3.62 -26.72 -31.51
CA GLY A 350 4.76 -27.52 -31.96
C GLY A 350 5.18 -28.62 -30.97
N PRO A 351 6.33 -29.27 -31.18
CA PRO A 351 6.76 -30.44 -30.40
C PRO A 351 6.99 -30.14 -28.91
N GLU A 352 7.30 -28.88 -28.57
CA GLU A 352 7.58 -28.41 -27.21
C GLU A 352 6.33 -27.82 -26.51
N TRP A 353 5.12 -28.20 -26.96
CA TRP A 353 3.88 -27.55 -26.52
C TRP A 353 3.68 -27.59 -24.99
N GLN A 354 4.08 -28.66 -24.29
CA GLN A 354 3.97 -28.75 -22.83
C GLN A 354 4.80 -27.68 -22.13
N ARG A 355 6.07 -27.51 -22.56
CA ARG A 355 6.97 -26.49 -22.02
C ARG A 355 6.41 -25.09 -22.30
N ILE A 356 5.94 -24.86 -23.53
CA ILE A 356 5.37 -23.57 -23.94
C ILE A 356 4.13 -23.27 -23.10
N GLN A 357 3.23 -24.23 -22.92
CA GLN A 357 2.05 -24.07 -22.09
C GLN A 357 2.45 -23.72 -20.65
N GLN A 358 3.27 -24.54 -20.01
CA GLN A 358 3.70 -24.32 -18.62
C GLN A 358 4.38 -22.96 -18.42
N THR A 359 5.18 -22.52 -19.38
CA THR A 359 5.93 -21.25 -19.29
C THR A 359 5.03 -20.03 -19.49
N TRP A 360 4.11 -20.09 -20.48
CA TRP A 360 3.43 -18.89 -20.97
C TRP A 360 1.94 -18.79 -20.59
N LEU A 361 1.36 -19.84 -20.00
CA LEU A 361 -0.08 -19.93 -19.71
C LEU A 361 -0.62 -18.69 -18.97
N HIS A 362 0.05 -18.29 -17.90
CA HIS A 362 -0.38 -17.21 -17.02
C HIS A 362 0.31 -15.86 -17.28
N THR A 363 0.95 -15.71 -18.44
CA THR A 363 1.76 -14.53 -18.77
C THR A 363 1.00 -13.47 -19.56
N LEU A 364 1.56 -12.26 -19.62
CA LEU A 364 1.00 -11.10 -20.33
C LEU A 364 0.55 -11.42 -21.76
N GLY A 365 1.34 -12.21 -22.48
CA GLY A 365 1.08 -12.55 -23.88
C GLY A 365 -0.17 -13.41 -24.09
N ASN A 366 -0.52 -14.26 -23.12
CA ASN A 366 -1.62 -15.22 -23.25
C ASN A 366 -2.95 -14.77 -22.62
N LEU A 367 -2.93 -13.76 -21.76
CA LEU A 367 -4.10 -13.27 -21.04
C LEU A 367 -4.80 -12.13 -21.77
N THR A 368 -6.13 -12.12 -21.75
CA THR A 368 -6.95 -11.03 -22.26
C THR A 368 -8.30 -10.92 -21.55
N LEU A 369 -9.13 -9.95 -21.94
CA LEU A 369 -10.52 -9.80 -21.48
C LEU A 369 -11.52 -10.22 -22.55
N THR A 370 -12.63 -10.82 -22.12
CA THR A 370 -13.79 -11.11 -22.98
C THR A 370 -15.09 -11.19 -22.17
N GLY A 371 -16.21 -10.86 -22.83
CA GLY A 371 -17.56 -11.16 -22.36
C GLY A 371 -18.08 -12.53 -22.77
N TYR A 372 -17.37 -13.25 -23.65
CA TYR A 372 -17.83 -14.48 -24.33
C TYR A 372 -16.96 -15.70 -24.00
N ASN A 373 -16.49 -15.79 -22.75
CA ASN A 373 -15.57 -16.84 -22.32
C ASN A 373 -16.20 -18.24 -22.44
N SER A 374 -17.49 -18.35 -22.11
CA SER A 374 -18.29 -19.57 -22.25
C SER A 374 -18.34 -20.10 -23.68
N GLU A 375 -18.28 -19.22 -24.68
CA GLU A 375 -18.33 -19.54 -26.09
C GLU A 375 -16.94 -19.91 -26.64
N TYR A 376 -15.85 -19.33 -26.09
CA TYR A 376 -14.48 -19.66 -26.49
C TYR A 376 -14.05 -21.06 -26.06
N ARG A 377 -14.30 -21.47 -24.81
CA ARG A 377 -13.90 -22.77 -24.24
C ARG A 377 -12.43 -23.13 -24.55
N ASP A 378 -12.12 -24.42 -24.65
CA ASP A 378 -10.80 -24.94 -25.04
C ASP A 378 -10.63 -25.04 -26.57
N PHE A 379 -11.48 -24.37 -27.35
CA PHE A 379 -11.44 -24.50 -28.81
C PHE A 379 -10.12 -23.97 -29.41
N PRO A 380 -9.72 -24.48 -30.59
CA PRO A 380 -8.50 -24.01 -31.27
C PRO A 380 -8.53 -22.51 -31.54
N PHE A 381 -7.35 -21.88 -31.60
CA PHE A 381 -7.24 -20.43 -31.82
C PHE A 381 -8.02 -19.92 -33.03
N ALA A 382 -7.98 -20.63 -34.17
CA ALA A 382 -8.71 -20.24 -35.38
C ALA A 382 -10.23 -20.16 -35.15
N TYR A 383 -10.78 -21.06 -34.33
CA TYR A 383 -12.18 -20.98 -33.91
C TYR A 383 -12.42 -19.74 -33.05
N LYS A 384 -11.61 -19.55 -32.00
CA LYS A 384 -11.69 -18.39 -31.09
C LYS A 384 -11.57 -17.05 -31.83
N ARG A 385 -10.79 -17.02 -32.91
CA ARG A 385 -10.55 -15.86 -33.75
C ARG A 385 -11.74 -15.52 -34.65
N ASP A 386 -12.28 -16.50 -35.39
CA ASP A 386 -13.18 -16.23 -36.52
C ASP A 386 -14.61 -16.72 -36.35
N GLN A 387 -14.82 -17.81 -35.60
CA GLN A 387 -16.06 -18.60 -35.67
C GLN A 387 -17.00 -18.42 -34.48
N VAL A 388 -16.57 -17.68 -33.46
CA VAL A 388 -17.37 -17.47 -32.25
C VAL A 388 -18.45 -16.44 -32.55
N VAL A 389 -19.69 -16.77 -32.17
CA VAL A 389 -20.86 -15.91 -32.35
C VAL A 389 -21.61 -15.73 -31.03
N ASP A 390 -22.32 -14.61 -30.89
CA ASP A 390 -23.26 -14.41 -29.79
C ASP A 390 -24.56 -15.21 -29.98
N LYS A 391 -25.52 -15.05 -29.05
CA LYS A 391 -26.80 -15.76 -29.07
C LYS A 391 -27.66 -15.39 -30.28
N GLU A 392 -27.44 -14.21 -30.83
CA GLU A 392 -28.13 -13.65 -31.99
C GLU A 392 -27.42 -13.99 -33.31
N GLY A 393 -26.26 -14.66 -33.26
CA GLY A 393 -25.50 -15.10 -34.42
C GLY A 393 -24.50 -14.06 -34.96
N ASN A 394 -24.25 -12.97 -34.25
CA ASN A 394 -23.27 -11.97 -34.65
C ASN A 394 -21.84 -12.45 -34.34
N PRO A 395 -20.84 -12.18 -35.20
CA PRO A 395 -19.44 -12.55 -34.94
C PRO A 395 -18.86 -11.82 -33.72
N VAL A 396 -18.34 -12.57 -32.74
CA VAL A 396 -17.71 -12.06 -31.51
C VAL A 396 -16.33 -12.69 -31.22
N GLY A 397 -15.78 -13.41 -32.19
CA GLY A 397 -14.40 -13.90 -32.17
C GLY A 397 -13.35 -12.78 -32.04
N PHE A 398 -12.10 -13.13 -31.73
CA PHE A 398 -11.02 -12.14 -31.55
C PHE A 398 -10.81 -11.22 -32.77
N ALA A 399 -11.15 -11.66 -33.98
CA ALA A 399 -11.10 -10.81 -35.18
C ALA A 399 -12.10 -9.64 -35.15
N HIS A 400 -13.19 -9.77 -34.40
CA HIS A 400 -14.27 -8.79 -34.30
C HIS A 400 -14.33 -8.13 -32.90
N SER A 401 -13.35 -8.39 -32.04
CA SER A 401 -13.37 -7.87 -30.67
C SER A 401 -13.15 -6.36 -30.63
N PRO A 402 -13.99 -5.59 -29.89
CA PRO A 402 -13.85 -4.14 -29.76
C PRO A 402 -12.78 -3.69 -28.75
N LEU A 403 -12.09 -4.63 -28.12
CA LEU A 403 -11.15 -4.36 -27.02
C LEU A 403 -9.74 -4.06 -27.54
N LYS A 404 -9.13 -3.02 -26.96
CA LYS A 404 -7.75 -2.63 -27.25
C LYS A 404 -6.76 -3.74 -26.91
N LEU A 405 -7.02 -4.50 -25.85
CA LEU A 405 -6.23 -5.67 -25.47
C LEU A 405 -6.20 -6.78 -26.55
N ASN A 406 -7.27 -6.87 -27.34
CA ASN A 406 -7.42 -7.87 -28.40
C ASN A 406 -6.94 -7.39 -29.77
N LEU A 407 -6.51 -6.13 -29.89
CA LEU A 407 -5.97 -5.60 -31.14
C LEU A 407 -4.82 -6.47 -31.68
N GLY A 408 -4.90 -6.76 -32.97
CA GLY A 408 -3.94 -7.61 -33.69
C GLY A 408 -4.23 -9.11 -33.61
N LEU A 409 -5.03 -9.61 -32.66
CA LEU A 409 -5.33 -11.04 -32.55
C LEU A 409 -6.04 -11.60 -33.80
N GLY A 410 -6.90 -10.79 -34.43
CA GLY A 410 -7.55 -11.14 -35.70
C GLY A 410 -6.60 -11.38 -36.88
N GLN A 411 -5.37 -10.86 -36.82
CA GLN A 411 -4.37 -10.98 -37.90
C GLN A 411 -3.42 -12.16 -37.68
N VAL A 412 -3.40 -12.74 -36.48
CA VAL A 412 -2.54 -13.88 -36.16
C VAL A 412 -3.11 -15.13 -36.81
N THR A 413 -2.31 -15.87 -37.57
CA THR A 413 -2.75 -17.11 -38.23
C THR A 413 -2.61 -18.34 -37.35
N VAL A 414 -1.52 -18.43 -36.59
CA VAL A 414 -1.20 -19.54 -35.69
C VAL A 414 -0.79 -18.96 -34.34
N TRP A 415 -1.39 -19.48 -33.26
CA TRP A 415 -1.04 -19.08 -31.90
C TRP A 415 0.07 -19.98 -31.34
N ASN A 416 1.31 -19.67 -31.71
CA ASN A 416 2.52 -20.36 -31.27
C ASN A 416 3.31 -19.53 -30.22
N GLU A 417 4.45 -20.03 -29.77
CA GLU A 417 5.30 -19.32 -28.80
C GLU A 417 5.73 -17.93 -29.30
N ASP A 418 6.06 -17.79 -30.58
CA ASP A 418 6.46 -16.50 -31.17
C ASP A 418 5.31 -15.48 -31.17
N ALA A 419 4.08 -15.91 -31.47
CA ALA A 419 2.89 -15.06 -31.41
C ALA A 419 2.62 -14.58 -29.97
N ILE A 420 2.78 -15.46 -28.98
CA ILE A 420 2.65 -15.11 -27.56
C ILE A 420 3.70 -14.07 -27.15
N LYS A 421 4.98 -14.29 -27.51
CA LYS A 421 6.08 -13.36 -27.22
C LYS A 421 5.89 -12.01 -27.91
N ALA A 422 5.54 -12.01 -29.20
CA ALA A 422 5.31 -10.78 -29.96
C ALA A 422 4.15 -9.96 -29.36
N ARG A 423 3.07 -10.61 -28.92
CA ARG A 423 1.99 -9.92 -28.20
C ARG A 423 2.47 -9.39 -26.85
N ALA A 424 3.24 -10.18 -26.10
CA ALA A 424 3.79 -9.77 -24.81
C ALA A 424 4.69 -8.53 -24.94
N ASP A 425 5.55 -8.46 -25.96
CA ASP A 425 6.42 -7.31 -26.23
C ASP A 425 5.62 -6.03 -26.54
N ARG A 426 4.59 -6.15 -27.39
CA ARG A 426 3.68 -5.04 -27.69
C ARG A 426 2.97 -4.55 -26.42
N LEU A 427 2.39 -5.46 -25.64
CA LEU A 427 1.67 -5.11 -24.42
C LEU A 427 2.58 -4.56 -23.32
N ALA A 428 3.82 -5.07 -23.19
CA ALA A 428 4.80 -4.55 -22.25
C ALA A 428 5.21 -3.11 -22.60
N SER A 429 5.37 -2.82 -23.90
CA SER A 429 5.63 -1.46 -24.38
C SER A 429 4.48 -0.49 -24.06
N GLU A 430 3.23 -0.95 -24.21
CA GLU A 430 2.06 -0.15 -23.81
C GLU A 430 1.94 -0.01 -22.28
N ALA A 431 2.24 -1.07 -21.52
CA ALA A 431 2.27 -1.02 -20.06
C ALA A 431 3.27 0.02 -19.55
N ALA A 432 4.45 0.13 -20.15
CA ALA A 432 5.44 1.14 -19.78
C ALA A 432 4.95 2.58 -20.00
N LYS A 433 4.01 2.81 -20.94
CA LYS A 433 3.34 4.11 -21.16
C LYS A 433 2.17 4.38 -20.21
N VAL A 434 1.58 3.33 -19.65
CA VAL A 434 0.51 3.44 -18.63
C VAL A 434 1.11 3.77 -17.28
N TRP A 435 2.07 2.96 -16.86
CA TRP A 435 2.79 3.10 -15.61
C TRP A 435 4.14 3.74 -15.92
N CYS A 436 4.17 5.03 -16.22
CA CYS A 436 5.41 5.73 -16.59
C CYS A 436 6.36 5.90 -15.40
N SER A 437 7.66 5.74 -15.65
CA SER A 437 8.68 6.30 -14.77
C SER A 437 8.74 7.83 -14.92
N PRO A 438 8.93 8.59 -13.83
CA PRO A 438 9.15 10.03 -13.91
C PRO A 438 10.36 10.36 -14.81
N LYS A 439 10.30 11.50 -15.50
CA LYS A 439 11.38 11.98 -16.38
C LYS A 439 11.71 13.41 -15.99
N LEU A 440 12.95 13.61 -15.56
CA LEU A 440 13.51 14.93 -15.29
C LEU A 440 14.81 15.12 -16.07
N PRO A 441 15.08 16.33 -16.59
CA PRO A 441 16.39 16.67 -17.13
C PRO A 441 17.51 16.39 -16.10
N PRO A 442 18.69 15.90 -16.52
CA PRO A 442 19.78 15.56 -15.60
C PRO A 442 20.22 16.72 -14.70
N ASP A 443 20.24 17.94 -15.24
CA ASP A 443 20.58 19.17 -14.52
C ASP A 443 19.57 19.48 -13.41
N VAL A 444 18.26 19.33 -13.69
CA VAL A 444 17.19 19.49 -12.69
C VAL A 444 17.32 18.41 -11.62
N LEU A 445 17.47 17.15 -12.00
CA LEU A 445 17.60 16.04 -11.05
C LEU A 445 18.83 16.22 -10.13
N ASN A 446 19.95 16.69 -10.68
CA ASN A 446 21.17 16.94 -9.92
C ASN A 446 20.98 18.05 -8.87
N ALA A 447 20.12 19.04 -9.11
CA ALA A 447 19.78 20.07 -8.13
C ALA A 447 19.01 19.55 -6.89
N TYR A 448 18.48 18.32 -6.96
CA TYR A 448 17.85 17.63 -5.82
C TYR A 448 18.77 16.63 -5.13
N ARG A 449 19.96 16.35 -5.68
CA ARG A 449 20.92 15.44 -5.04
C ARG A 449 21.52 16.11 -3.80
N PRO A 450 21.71 15.38 -2.68
CA PRO A 450 22.41 15.93 -1.53
C PRO A 450 23.85 16.31 -1.90
N ILE A 451 24.32 17.48 -1.45
CA ILE A 451 25.67 18.03 -1.74
C ILE A 451 26.78 17.01 -1.38
N ALA A 452 26.59 16.24 -0.30
CA ALA A 452 27.53 15.20 0.13
C ALA A 452 27.72 14.07 -0.88
N VAL A 453 26.75 13.81 -1.76
CA VAL A 453 26.86 12.80 -2.83
C VAL A 453 27.65 13.35 -4.01
N MET A 454 27.55 14.65 -4.30
CA MET A 454 28.28 15.28 -5.41
C MET A 454 29.78 15.47 -5.13
N ALA A 455 30.18 15.47 -3.86
CA ALA A 455 31.57 15.69 -3.42
C ALA A 455 32.35 14.39 -3.08
N ARG A 456 31.71 13.21 -3.12
CA ARG A 456 32.42 11.94 -2.90
C ARG A 456 33.25 11.61 -4.13
N GLN A 457 34.56 11.43 -3.94
CA GLN A 457 35.37 10.66 -4.89
C GLN A 457 34.71 9.29 -5.08
N GLN A 458 34.38 8.94 -6.32
CA GLN A 458 33.98 7.58 -6.66
C GLN A 458 35.23 6.71 -6.56
N TYR A 459 35.28 5.84 -5.55
CA TYR A 459 36.27 4.78 -5.48
C TYR A 459 35.76 3.59 -6.29
N SER A 460 36.68 2.80 -6.82
CA SER A 460 36.39 1.53 -7.48
C SER A 460 37.19 0.40 -6.84
N ILE A 461 36.96 -0.83 -7.29
CA ILE A 461 37.70 -1.99 -6.79
C ILE A 461 39.22 -1.85 -6.98
N GLU A 462 39.66 -1.12 -8.01
CA GLU A 462 41.07 -0.84 -8.28
C GLU A 462 41.74 0.03 -7.20
N ASP A 463 40.97 0.84 -6.46
CA ASP A 463 41.49 1.68 -5.38
C ASP A 463 41.81 0.88 -4.09
N HIS A 464 41.44 -0.40 -4.04
CA HIS A 464 41.71 -1.28 -2.90
C HIS A 464 42.89 -2.22 -3.21
N PRO A 465 44.08 -2.00 -2.62
CA PRO A 465 45.29 -2.75 -2.98
C PRO A 465 45.17 -4.26 -2.84
N HIS A 466 44.35 -4.72 -1.89
CA HIS A 466 44.12 -6.15 -1.62
C HIS A 466 43.02 -6.78 -2.48
N LEU A 467 42.30 -5.99 -3.28
CA LEU A 467 41.27 -6.44 -4.23
C LEU A 467 41.69 -6.26 -5.69
N ALA A 468 42.84 -5.63 -5.96
CA ALA A 468 43.33 -5.46 -7.32
C ALA A 468 43.64 -6.80 -8.02
N SER A 469 44.21 -7.78 -7.29
CA SER A 469 44.48 -9.13 -7.80
C SER A 469 44.80 -10.12 -6.65
N GLY A 470 44.84 -11.42 -6.97
CA GLY A 470 45.29 -12.48 -6.06
C GLY A 470 44.17 -13.17 -5.26
N PRO A 471 44.52 -14.04 -4.30
CA PRO A 471 43.56 -14.90 -3.60
C PRO A 471 42.46 -14.14 -2.84
N MET A 472 42.78 -12.95 -2.31
CA MET A 472 41.80 -12.11 -1.61
C MET A 472 40.78 -11.50 -2.56
N ARG A 473 41.15 -11.25 -3.82
CA ARG A 473 40.21 -10.82 -4.85
C ARG A 473 39.21 -11.93 -5.16
N GLU A 474 39.66 -13.16 -5.37
CA GLU A 474 38.75 -14.28 -5.63
C GLU A 474 37.81 -14.58 -4.44
N LEU A 475 38.30 -14.43 -3.20
CA LEU A 475 37.47 -14.57 -2.01
C LEU A 475 36.45 -13.44 -1.92
N PHE A 476 36.86 -12.20 -2.23
CA PHE A 476 35.98 -11.05 -2.24
C PHE A 476 34.92 -11.15 -3.32
N ASP A 477 35.26 -11.57 -4.54
CA ASP A 477 34.29 -11.74 -5.63
C ASP A 477 33.22 -12.77 -5.26
N ALA A 478 33.62 -13.90 -4.67
CA ALA A 478 32.68 -14.91 -4.19
C ALA A 478 31.79 -14.42 -3.03
N PHE A 479 32.35 -13.62 -2.11
CA PHE A 479 31.57 -12.98 -1.05
C PHE A 479 30.61 -11.94 -1.62
N SER A 480 31.08 -11.08 -2.52
CA SER A 480 30.29 -10.04 -3.16
C SER A 480 29.11 -10.63 -3.93
N GLU A 481 29.37 -11.66 -4.75
CA GLU A 481 28.31 -12.40 -5.46
C GLU A 481 27.27 -12.98 -4.49
N ALA A 482 27.72 -13.62 -3.40
CA ALA A 482 26.81 -14.20 -2.40
C ALA A 482 25.98 -13.15 -1.66
N VAL A 483 26.57 -11.98 -1.34
CA VAL A 483 25.88 -10.87 -0.67
C VAL A 483 24.90 -10.18 -1.61
N LEU A 484 25.27 -9.96 -2.87
CA LEU A 484 24.37 -9.40 -3.89
C LEU A 484 23.23 -10.35 -4.25
N ALA A 485 23.45 -11.66 -4.13
CA ALA A 485 22.41 -12.68 -4.31
C ALA A 485 21.42 -12.80 -3.13
N LEU A 486 21.65 -12.11 -2.00
CA LEU A 486 20.72 -12.14 -0.87
C LEU A 486 19.35 -11.60 -1.26
N ASP A 487 19.33 -10.48 -1.98
CA ASP A 487 18.12 -9.84 -2.49
C ASP A 487 18.49 -8.84 -3.61
N PRO A 488 17.68 -8.68 -4.67
CA PRO A 488 17.90 -7.68 -5.72
C PRO A 488 18.03 -6.23 -5.23
N CYS A 489 17.66 -5.95 -3.99
CA CYS A 489 17.77 -4.65 -3.37
C CYS A 489 19.16 -4.31 -2.80
N VAL A 490 20.05 -5.30 -2.67
CA VAL A 490 21.40 -5.10 -2.13
C VAL A 490 22.25 -4.31 -3.12
N SER A 491 22.98 -3.33 -2.62
CA SER A 491 23.91 -2.51 -3.41
C SER A 491 25.30 -2.52 -2.81
N GLU A 492 26.32 -2.47 -3.68
CA GLU A 492 27.74 -2.42 -3.34
C GLU A 492 28.28 -1.01 -3.59
N GLU A 493 28.94 -0.41 -2.60
CA GLU A 493 29.60 0.91 -2.72
C GLU A 493 31.04 0.82 -2.24
N PHE A 494 31.99 1.11 -3.13
CA PHE A 494 33.40 1.23 -2.78
C PHE A 494 33.65 2.59 -2.11
N LEU A 495 34.18 2.55 -0.90
CA LEU A 495 34.62 3.71 -0.13
C LEU A 495 36.12 3.62 0.08
N LYS A 496 36.78 4.75 0.35
CA LYS A 496 38.24 4.88 0.42
C LYS A 496 38.97 3.68 1.06
N LEU A 497 38.47 3.15 2.18
CA LEU A 497 39.13 2.05 2.90
C LEU A 497 38.30 0.76 3.03
N TYR A 498 37.04 0.76 2.63
CA TYR A 498 36.17 -0.42 2.78
C TYR A 498 35.09 -0.46 1.71
N VAL A 499 34.55 -1.64 1.46
CA VAL A 499 33.41 -1.85 0.57
C VAL A 499 32.16 -2.01 1.42
N ALA A 500 31.12 -1.23 1.15
CA ALA A 500 29.88 -1.26 1.90
C ALA A 500 28.77 -1.97 1.12
N TYR A 501 28.10 -2.92 1.77
CA TYR A 501 26.88 -3.53 1.23
C TYR A 501 25.67 -2.97 1.96
N LYS A 502 24.69 -2.48 1.19
CA LYS A 502 23.57 -1.69 1.71
C LYS A 502 22.23 -2.19 1.19
N ALA A 503 21.24 -2.22 2.09
CA ALA A 503 19.83 -2.17 1.75
C ALA A 503 19.27 -0.80 2.17
N GLU A 504 18.68 -0.64 3.36
CA GLU A 504 18.31 0.70 3.88
C GLU A 504 19.53 1.55 4.23
N LYS A 505 20.49 0.92 4.88
CA LYS A 505 21.78 1.43 5.34
C LYS A 505 22.80 0.31 5.14
N ASN A 506 24.05 0.52 5.49
CA ASN A 506 25.05 -0.55 5.51
C ASN A 506 24.56 -1.67 6.43
N PHE A 507 24.54 -2.92 5.97
CA PHE A 507 24.29 -4.10 6.82
C PHE A 507 25.56 -4.96 6.98
N VAL A 508 26.47 -4.90 6.01
CA VAL A 508 27.83 -5.42 6.18
C VAL A 508 28.84 -4.54 5.44
N ASP A 509 29.96 -4.28 6.09
CA ASP A 509 31.10 -3.55 5.53
C ASP A 509 32.33 -4.46 5.49
N VAL A 510 33.06 -4.45 4.37
CA VAL A 510 34.23 -5.29 4.12
C VAL A 510 35.48 -4.43 4.07
N VAL A 511 36.41 -4.70 4.96
CA VAL A 511 37.75 -4.13 4.95
C VAL A 511 38.72 -5.17 4.40
N PRO A 512 39.20 -5.02 3.16
CA PRO A 512 40.18 -5.94 2.58
C PRO A 512 41.52 -5.83 3.33
N GLN A 513 42.13 -6.96 3.68
CA GLN A 513 43.46 -7.01 4.28
C GLN A 513 44.33 -8.02 3.52
N ALA A 514 45.65 -7.96 3.70
CA ALA A 514 46.59 -8.81 2.98
C ALA A 514 46.37 -10.33 3.14
N LYS A 515 45.75 -10.77 4.23
CA LYS A 515 45.58 -12.19 4.58
C LYS A 515 44.14 -12.63 4.86
N ARG A 516 43.19 -11.67 4.91
CA ARG A 516 41.79 -11.93 5.24
C ARG A 516 40.89 -10.80 4.75
N LEU A 517 39.61 -11.07 4.57
CA LEU A 517 38.59 -10.01 4.53
C LEU A 517 38.02 -9.86 5.92
N ARG A 518 38.02 -8.63 6.43
CA ARG A 518 37.44 -8.32 7.74
C ARG A 518 36.07 -7.70 7.54
N LEU A 519 35.05 -8.35 8.06
CA LEU A 519 33.66 -7.95 7.94
C LEU A 519 33.21 -7.27 9.23
N ALA A 520 32.61 -6.09 9.11
CA ALA A 520 31.83 -5.47 10.17
C ALA A 520 30.35 -5.68 9.87
N ILE A 521 29.64 -6.40 10.73
CA ILE A 521 28.22 -6.71 10.56
C ILE A 521 27.41 -5.72 11.39
N ASN A 522 26.46 -5.03 10.75
CA ASN A 522 25.71 -3.93 11.37
C ASN A 522 24.50 -4.43 12.16
N MET A 523 24.77 -5.01 13.31
CA MET A 523 23.78 -5.37 14.32
C MET A 523 24.42 -5.38 15.71
N PRO A 524 23.63 -5.25 16.79
CA PRO A 524 24.15 -5.37 18.15
C PRO A 524 24.73 -6.76 18.42
N PHE A 525 25.89 -6.82 19.08
CA PHE A 525 26.59 -8.09 19.32
C PHE A 525 25.77 -9.09 20.14
N HIS A 526 24.96 -8.62 21.09
CA HIS A 526 24.12 -9.50 21.91
C HIS A 526 22.92 -10.13 21.16
N GLU A 527 22.67 -9.69 19.92
CA GLU A 527 21.55 -10.17 19.10
C GLU A 527 22.01 -11.10 17.98
N ILE A 528 23.32 -11.32 17.78
CA ILE A 528 23.81 -12.21 16.74
C ILE A 528 23.81 -13.66 17.22
N ASP A 529 23.22 -14.55 16.44
CA ASP A 529 23.30 -16.00 16.64
C ASP A 529 24.56 -16.53 15.96
N ASP A 530 25.63 -16.69 16.76
CA ASP A 530 26.93 -17.21 16.36
C ASP A 530 27.26 -18.51 17.11
N PRO A 531 26.73 -19.67 16.67
CA PRO A 531 26.98 -20.96 17.33
C PRO A 531 28.44 -21.42 17.27
N LYS A 532 29.29 -20.84 16.40
CA LYS A 532 30.73 -21.16 16.33
C LYS A 532 31.59 -20.23 17.17
N GLY A 533 31.05 -19.12 17.70
CA GLY A 533 31.75 -18.16 18.53
C GLY A 533 32.93 -17.48 17.83
N ILE A 534 32.84 -17.26 16.52
CA ILE A 534 33.90 -16.64 15.70
C ILE A 534 33.77 -15.11 15.60
N CYS A 535 32.63 -14.57 16.00
CA CYS A 535 32.35 -13.15 16.05
C CYS A 535 33.02 -12.51 17.25
N LEU A 536 33.53 -11.31 17.05
CA LEU A 536 34.08 -10.47 18.11
C LEU A 536 33.08 -9.37 18.46
N ASP A 537 32.96 -9.07 19.75
CA ASP A 537 32.29 -7.87 20.24
C ASP A 537 33.27 -6.71 20.14
N VAL A 538 32.84 -5.71 19.39
CA VAL A 538 33.64 -4.57 19.02
C VAL A 538 32.80 -3.29 19.16
N THR A 539 31.76 -3.36 20.01
CA THR A 539 30.94 -2.24 20.48
C THR A 539 31.85 -1.16 21.08
N ASN A 540 31.59 0.11 20.76
CA ASN A 540 32.34 1.29 21.24
C ASN A 540 33.83 1.36 20.82
N LEU A 541 34.29 0.52 19.89
CA LEU A 541 35.65 0.62 19.34
C LEU A 541 35.67 1.48 18.07
N GLY A 542 36.64 2.40 17.97
CA GLY A 542 36.84 3.21 16.76
C GLY A 542 37.38 2.38 15.60
N ARG A 543 36.57 2.15 14.56
CA ARG A 543 36.93 1.32 13.40
C ARG A 543 36.25 1.75 12.11
N TRP A 544 36.67 1.12 11.02
CA TRP A 544 36.16 1.34 9.67
C TRP A 544 35.02 0.36 9.39
N GLY A 545 33.86 0.88 8.98
CA GLY A 545 32.61 0.14 8.87
C GLY A 545 31.66 0.40 10.04
N ASN A 546 30.37 0.14 9.84
CA ASN A 546 29.30 0.28 10.81
C ASN A 546 28.94 -1.08 11.42
N GLY A 547 28.64 -1.11 12.72
CA GLY A 547 28.16 -2.30 13.42
C GLY A 547 28.88 -2.55 14.73
N ASP A 548 28.39 -3.52 15.50
CA ASP A 548 28.95 -3.95 16.79
C ASP A 548 29.61 -5.33 16.74
N VAL A 549 29.54 -6.00 15.57
CA VAL A 549 30.09 -7.34 15.34
C VAL A 549 31.22 -7.29 14.32
N GLU A 550 32.31 -8.03 14.55
CA GLU A 550 33.38 -8.28 13.57
C GLU A 550 33.59 -9.78 13.34
N VAL A 551 33.78 -10.18 12.09
CA VAL A 551 34.19 -11.54 11.72
C VAL A 551 35.22 -11.47 10.59
N GLY A 552 36.22 -12.34 10.63
CA GLY A 552 37.26 -12.43 9.59
C GLY A 552 37.09 -13.69 8.75
N ILE A 553 37.17 -13.56 7.42
CA ILE A 553 37.17 -14.70 6.49
C ILE A 553 38.51 -14.82 5.78
N THR A 554 38.99 -16.07 5.68
CA THR A 554 40.30 -16.37 5.07
C THR A 554 40.21 -17.36 3.91
N SER A 555 39.16 -18.19 3.90
CA SER A 555 38.89 -19.17 2.84
C SER A 555 37.45 -19.05 2.32
N LYS A 556 37.22 -19.54 1.09
CA LYS A 556 35.87 -19.71 0.52
C LYS A 556 35.03 -20.70 1.34
N ASP A 557 35.67 -21.61 2.07
CA ASP A 557 34.99 -22.59 2.94
C ASP A 557 34.25 -21.94 4.12
N ASP A 558 34.66 -20.73 4.51
CA ASP A 558 34.02 -19.96 5.59
C ASP A 558 32.71 -19.29 5.12
N LEU A 559 32.53 -19.11 3.81
CA LEU A 559 31.45 -18.32 3.22
C LEU A 559 30.05 -18.81 3.62
N PRO A 560 29.70 -20.12 3.55
CA PRO A 560 28.35 -20.56 3.89
C PRO A 560 27.93 -20.18 5.31
N TYR A 561 28.88 -20.24 6.26
CA TYR A 561 28.61 -19.90 7.64
C TYR A 561 28.51 -18.38 7.84
N VAL A 562 29.46 -17.63 7.29
CA VAL A 562 29.50 -16.17 7.42
C VAL A 562 28.35 -15.50 6.70
N MET A 563 27.87 -16.06 5.60
CA MET A 563 26.66 -15.58 4.93
C MET A 563 25.41 -15.74 5.82
N GLY A 564 25.37 -16.73 6.70
CA GLY A 564 24.32 -16.85 7.73
C GLY A 564 24.35 -15.67 8.71
N LEU A 565 25.53 -15.25 9.16
CA LEU A 565 25.70 -14.09 10.04
C LEU A 565 25.33 -12.77 9.35
N VAL A 566 25.78 -12.59 8.10
CA VAL A 566 25.46 -11.40 7.29
C VAL A 566 23.96 -11.30 7.03
N ARG A 567 23.30 -12.43 6.76
CA ARG A 567 21.85 -12.49 6.53
C ARG A 567 21.05 -12.01 7.75
N GLN A 568 21.49 -12.32 8.98
CA GLN A 568 20.80 -11.82 10.19
C GLN A 568 20.76 -10.28 10.25
N SER A 569 21.85 -9.59 9.91
CA SER A 569 21.87 -8.11 9.86
C SER A 569 21.02 -7.56 8.72
N PHE A 570 21.01 -8.22 7.56
CA PHE A 570 20.15 -7.87 6.44
C PHE A 570 18.66 -8.02 6.81
N ASP A 571 18.25 -9.17 7.35
CA ASP A 571 16.87 -9.46 7.71
C ASP A 571 16.35 -8.50 8.80
N ARG A 572 17.18 -8.20 9.81
CA ARG A 572 16.90 -7.17 10.83
C ARG A 572 16.55 -5.82 10.19
N GLN A 573 17.32 -5.41 9.19
CA GLN A 573 17.11 -4.14 8.51
C GLN A 573 15.85 -4.16 7.63
N MET A 574 15.56 -5.27 6.97
CA MET A 574 14.39 -5.42 6.11
C MET A 574 13.07 -5.52 6.89
N GLY A 575 13.17 -5.70 8.21
CA GLY A 575 12.05 -5.94 9.10
C GLY A 575 11.52 -7.33 8.84
N GLU A 576 11.63 -8.22 9.83
CA GLU A 576 10.77 -9.41 9.81
C GLU A 576 9.32 -8.95 9.63
N PRO A 577 8.49 -9.73 8.90
CA PRO A 577 7.06 -9.51 8.91
C PRO A 577 6.59 -9.66 10.36
N GLN A 578 6.46 -8.53 11.07
CA GLN A 578 5.67 -8.48 12.29
C GLN A 578 4.23 -8.77 11.89
N ASP A 579 3.85 -10.02 12.10
CA ASP A 579 2.51 -10.62 12.14
C ASP A 579 1.37 -9.89 11.43
N ALA A 580 0.86 -10.58 10.40
CA ALA A 580 -0.49 -10.59 9.82
C ALA A 580 -1.49 -9.47 10.19
#